data_AF-A0A956SL74-F1
#
_entry.id   AF-A0A956SL74-F1
#
_cell.length_a   1.000
_cell.length_b   1.000
_cell.length_c   1.000
_cell.angle_alpha   90.00
_cell.angle_beta   90.00
_cell.angle_gamma   90.00
#
_symmetry.space_group_name_H-M   'P 1'
#
loop_
_entity.id
_entity.type
_entity.pdbx_description
1 polymer ?
#
loop_
_entity_poly.entity_id
_entity_poly.type
_entity_poly.pdbx_seq_one_letter_code
_entity_poly.pdbx_strand_id
1 'polypeptide(L)'
;ALTGSEQLYFYDSIAPIIDAESIDTSIVFAASRYGKGEGDDYLNCPLSRDEYGAFIDAMLGAELAPTKEFEEAKFFEACLPVEVMAARGRDTLRFGPMKPVGLDDPRTGRWPHAVVQLRTENLERTAYNLVGFQSRMKWGEQARVFRMIPGLERAEFLRFGSVHRNTFVHGPRVLGSWLELRADARIRLAGQLTGVEGYVESTA
;
A
#
# COMPACT_ATOMS: atom_id res chain seq x y z
N ALA A 1 12.52 25.67 19.74
CA ALA A 1 13.45 24.55 19.52
C ALA A 1 14.27 24.80 18.26
N LEU A 2 15.55 24.39 18.20
CA LEU A 2 16.56 24.81 17.20
C LEU A 2 16.13 24.73 15.72
N THR A 3 15.26 23.80 15.36
CA THR A 3 14.81 23.59 13.98
C THR A 3 13.58 24.41 13.61
N GLY A 4 12.95 25.11 14.56
CA GLY A 4 12.00 26.20 14.34
C GLY A 4 11.01 25.99 13.18
N SER A 5 10.28 24.89 13.19
CA SER A 5 9.15 24.65 12.30
C SER A 5 8.28 23.56 12.89
N GLU A 6 6.96 23.75 12.82
CA GLU A 6 5.93 22.77 13.12
C GLU A 6 6.34 21.39 12.57
N GLN A 7 6.19 20.34 13.37
CA GLN A 7 6.73 19.00 13.12
C GLN A 7 6.47 18.57 11.67
N LEU A 8 7.53 18.42 10.87
CA LEU A 8 7.40 17.97 9.49
C LEU A 8 7.47 16.44 9.45
N TYR A 9 6.48 15.85 8.79
CA TYR A 9 6.37 14.40 8.64
C TYR A 9 5.80 14.03 7.29
N PHE A 10 6.17 12.84 6.82
CA PHE A 10 5.53 12.17 5.69
C PHE A 10 5.09 10.76 6.12
N TYR A 11 4.26 10.11 5.32
CA TYR A 11 3.86 8.73 5.55
C TYR A 11 4.53 7.85 4.50
N ASP A 12 5.27 6.85 4.94
CA ASP A 12 5.67 5.71 4.11
C ASP A 12 4.58 4.63 4.22
N SER A 13 4.36 3.91 3.13
CA SER A 13 3.27 2.96 3.01
C SER A 13 3.73 1.70 2.29
N ILE A 14 3.59 0.57 2.97
CA ILE A 14 3.94 -0.75 2.46
C ILE A 14 2.65 -1.53 2.29
N ALA A 15 2.45 -2.12 1.11
CA ALA A 15 1.36 -3.06 0.89
C ALA A 15 1.77 -4.50 1.22
N PRO A 16 0.81 -5.39 1.57
CA PRO A 16 1.08 -6.78 1.88
C PRO A 16 1.77 -7.52 0.72
N ILE A 17 2.58 -8.52 1.08
CA ILE A 17 3.19 -9.47 0.14
C ILE A 17 2.68 -10.87 0.47
N ILE A 18 2.25 -11.60 -0.56
CA ILE A 18 1.71 -12.94 -0.50
C ILE A 18 2.70 -13.92 -1.16
N ASP A 19 2.80 -15.11 -0.59
CA ASP A 19 3.52 -16.23 -1.16
C ASP A 19 2.79 -16.80 -2.38
N ALA A 20 3.50 -16.97 -3.50
CA ALA A 20 2.92 -17.41 -4.77
C ALA A 20 2.23 -18.78 -4.69
N GLU A 21 2.75 -19.72 -3.89
CA GLU A 21 2.20 -21.08 -3.78
C GLU A 21 0.84 -21.10 -3.06
N SER A 22 0.54 -20.04 -2.30
CA SER A 22 -0.70 -19.90 -1.55
C SER A 22 -1.87 -19.29 -2.35
N ILE A 23 -1.62 -18.85 -3.59
CA ILE A 23 -2.60 -18.23 -4.47
C ILE A 23 -3.33 -19.30 -5.30
N ASP A 24 -4.67 -19.28 -5.29
CA ASP A 24 -5.47 -20.19 -6.12
C ASP A 24 -5.55 -19.71 -7.57
N THR A 25 -4.70 -20.31 -8.40
CA THR A 25 -4.58 -20.03 -9.84
C THR A 25 -5.74 -20.54 -10.68
N SER A 26 -6.70 -21.28 -10.11
CA SER A 26 -7.95 -21.62 -10.79
C SER A 26 -8.96 -20.47 -10.81
N ILE A 27 -8.77 -19.48 -9.93
CA ILE A 27 -9.63 -18.30 -9.79
C ILE A 27 -8.96 -17.06 -10.37
N VAL A 28 -7.70 -16.82 -10.03
CA VAL A 28 -6.97 -15.62 -10.47
C VAL A 28 -6.53 -15.74 -11.93
N PHE A 29 -6.41 -14.62 -12.64
CA PHE A 29 -5.98 -14.62 -14.03
C PHE A 29 -4.86 -13.61 -14.30
N ALA A 30 -3.87 -14.02 -15.09
CA ALA A 30 -2.79 -13.15 -15.54
C ALA A 30 -3.29 -12.25 -16.68
N ALA A 31 -3.20 -10.93 -16.48
CA ALA A 31 -3.57 -9.96 -17.51
C ALA A 31 -3.03 -8.57 -17.20
N SER A 32 -2.63 -7.87 -18.25
CA SER A 32 -2.40 -6.43 -18.22
C SER A 32 -3.62 -5.68 -18.76
N ARG A 33 -3.81 -4.46 -18.27
CA ARG A 33 -4.98 -3.65 -18.64
C ARG A 33 -4.99 -3.34 -20.13
N TYR A 34 -6.13 -3.58 -20.79
CA TYR A 34 -6.35 -3.45 -22.23
C TYR A 34 -5.40 -4.32 -23.08
N GLY A 35 -4.86 -5.40 -22.53
CA GLY A 35 -3.90 -6.26 -23.22
C GLY A 35 -2.57 -5.57 -23.54
N LYS A 36 -2.24 -4.45 -22.87
CA LYS A 36 -0.97 -3.74 -23.06
C LYS A 36 0.10 -4.29 -22.13
N GLY A 37 1.04 -5.04 -22.69
CA GLY A 37 2.16 -5.69 -21.97
C GLY A 37 2.26 -7.17 -22.34
N GLU A 38 3.35 -7.85 -21.93
CA GLU A 38 3.49 -9.30 -22.14
C GLU A 38 2.52 -10.13 -21.26
N GLY A 39 1.68 -9.49 -20.44
CA GLY A 39 0.60 -10.15 -19.69
C GLY A 39 1.03 -10.75 -18.35
N ASP A 40 2.32 -10.74 -18.07
CA ASP A 40 2.98 -11.62 -17.09
C ASP A 40 3.28 -10.99 -15.72
N ASP A 41 3.16 -9.67 -15.59
CA ASP A 41 3.58 -8.95 -14.37
C ASP A 41 2.48 -8.85 -13.31
N TYR A 42 1.23 -9.16 -13.68
CA TYR A 42 0.06 -8.99 -12.82
C TYR A 42 -0.86 -10.20 -12.83
N LEU A 43 -1.20 -10.68 -11.63
CA LEU A 43 -2.37 -11.52 -11.40
C LEU A 43 -3.54 -10.66 -10.96
N ASN A 44 -4.75 -11.04 -11.37
CA ASN A 44 -5.97 -10.29 -11.08
C ASN A 44 -6.94 -11.21 -10.34
N CYS A 45 -7.32 -10.80 -9.14
CA CYS A 45 -8.34 -11.45 -8.33
C CYS A 45 -9.69 -10.78 -8.61
N PRO A 46 -10.61 -11.44 -9.32
CA PRO A 46 -11.93 -10.87 -9.64
C PRO A 46 -12.85 -10.93 -8.42
N LEU A 47 -13.61 -9.84 -8.19
CA LEU A 47 -14.71 -9.83 -7.23
C LEU A 47 -16.04 -9.56 -7.95
N SER A 48 -17.05 -10.33 -7.59
CA SER A 48 -18.45 -10.03 -7.86
C SER A 48 -18.94 -8.84 -7.03
N ARG A 49 -20.16 -8.38 -7.28
CA ARG A 49 -20.78 -7.28 -6.53
C ARG A 49 -20.95 -7.62 -5.05
N ASP A 50 -21.36 -8.85 -4.75
CA ASP A 50 -21.67 -9.27 -3.39
C ASP A 50 -20.40 -9.53 -2.59
N GLU A 51 -19.40 -10.17 -3.20
CA GLU A 51 -18.06 -10.35 -2.62
C GLU A 51 -17.40 -8.99 -2.33
N TYR A 52 -17.49 -8.05 -3.27
CA TYR A 52 -17.00 -6.69 -3.06
C TYR A 52 -17.70 -6.00 -1.89
N GLY A 53 -19.04 -6.09 -1.82
CA GLY A 53 -19.82 -5.53 -0.72
C GLY A 53 -19.37 -6.07 0.65
N ALA A 54 -19.27 -7.39 0.76
CA ALA A 54 -18.82 -8.06 1.98
C ALA A 54 -17.37 -7.71 2.34
N PHE A 55 -16.49 -7.62 1.35
CA PHE A 55 -15.09 -7.22 1.54
C PHE A 55 -14.96 -5.80 2.09
N ILE A 56 -15.71 -4.84 1.54
CA ILE A 56 -15.73 -3.46 2.03
C ILE A 56 -16.27 -3.39 3.46
N ASP A 57 -17.36 -4.09 3.77
CA ASP A 57 -17.90 -4.10 5.13
C ASP A 57 -16.92 -4.71 6.15
N ALA A 58 -16.25 -5.80 5.78
CA ALA A 58 -15.23 -6.43 6.62
C ALA A 58 -14.02 -5.53 6.84
N MET A 59 -13.60 -4.76 5.83
CA MET A 59 -12.50 -3.79 5.91
C MET A 59 -12.86 -2.59 6.78
N LEU A 60 -14.07 -2.05 6.66
CA LEU A 60 -14.54 -0.91 7.46
C LEU A 60 -14.80 -1.29 8.92
N GLY A 61 -15.12 -2.55 9.19
CA GLY A 61 -15.27 -3.09 10.55
C GLY A 61 -13.97 -3.57 11.19
N ALA A 62 -12.83 -3.50 10.49
CA ALA A 62 -11.58 -4.04 10.96
C ALA A 62 -10.93 -3.21 12.07
N GLU A 63 -10.32 -3.89 13.04
CA GLU A 63 -9.54 -3.21 14.08
C GLU A 63 -8.24 -2.61 13.51
N LEU A 64 -8.02 -1.33 13.79
CA LEU A 64 -6.82 -0.61 13.37
C LEU A 64 -5.72 -0.67 14.45
N ALA A 65 -4.46 -0.65 14.01
CA ALA A 65 -3.33 -0.44 14.90
C ALA A 65 -3.40 0.97 15.51
N PRO A 66 -3.10 1.10 16.82
CA PRO A 66 -3.24 2.37 17.54
C PRO A 66 -2.39 3.47 16.88
N THR A 67 -2.99 4.63 16.64
CA THR A 67 -2.23 5.87 16.37
C THR A 67 -1.56 6.33 17.65
N LYS A 68 -0.31 6.79 17.56
CA LYS A 68 0.25 7.62 18.64
C LYS A 68 -0.41 8.99 18.62
N GLU A 69 -0.60 9.63 19.78
CA GLU A 69 -1.36 10.90 19.94
C GLU A 69 -0.87 12.05 19.04
N PHE A 70 0.37 12.01 18.55
CA PHE A 70 0.91 13.01 17.63
C PHE A 70 0.53 12.77 16.15
N GLU A 71 -0.04 11.62 15.79
CA GLU A 71 -0.42 11.27 14.42
C GLU A 71 -1.82 11.80 14.07
N GLU A 72 -2.01 13.12 14.11
CA GLU A 72 -3.13 13.73 13.39
C GLU A 72 -2.97 13.43 11.89
N ALA A 73 -3.87 12.59 11.38
CA ALA A 73 -3.75 11.90 10.11
C ALA A 73 -3.96 12.84 8.91
N LYS A 74 -2.93 13.64 8.59
CA LYS A 74 -2.80 14.33 7.30
C LYS A 74 -2.15 13.39 6.31
N PHE A 75 -2.88 12.35 5.90
CA PHE A 75 -2.40 11.42 4.89
C PHE A 75 -2.17 12.15 3.57
N PHE A 76 -1.05 11.88 2.92
CA PHE A 76 -0.84 12.28 1.54
C PHE A 76 -1.75 11.41 0.65
N GLU A 77 -2.47 12.01 -0.30
CA GLU A 77 -3.47 11.29 -1.12
C GLU A 77 -2.88 10.06 -1.84
N ALA A 78 -1.59 10.08 -2.17
CA ALA A 78 -0.91 8.97 -2.85
C ALA A 78 -0.61 7.75 -1.95
N CYS A 79 -0.66 7.90 -0.62
CA CYS A 79 -0.25 6.87 0.36
C CYS A 79 -1.36 6.53 1.36
N LEU A 80 -2.61 6.81 1.00
CA LEU A 80 -3.76 6.58 1.88
C LEU A 80 -3.91 5.08 2.20
N PRO A 81 -4.12 4.72 3.49
CA PRO A 81 -4.51 3.36 3.83
C PRO A 81 -5.81 2.96 3.10
N VAL A 82 -5.89 1.72 2.62
CA VAL A 82 -7.01 1.21 1.82
C VAL A 82 -8.35 1.32 2.55
N GLU A 83 -8.36 1.11 3.86
CA GLU A 83 -9.54 1.27 4.70
C GLU A 83 -10.01 2.74 4.80
N VAL A 84 -9.09 3.71 4.73
CA VAL A 84 -9.43 5.15 4.71
C VAL A 84 -10.03 5.51 3.36
N MET A 85 -9.52 4.94 2.26
CA MET A 85 -10.11 5.11 0.94
C MET A 85 -11.53 4.50 0.89
N ALA A 86 -11.72 3.30 1.45
CA ALA A 86 -13.03 2.67 1.54
C ALA A 86 -14.03 3.50 2.35
N ALA A 87 -13.58 4.14 3.44
CA ALA A 87 -14.44 4.97 4.30
C ALA A 87 -14.97 6.22 3.60
N ARG A 88 -14.28 6.71 2.56
CA ARG A 88 -14.73 7.86 1.75
C ARG A 88 -15.93 7.55 0.86
N GLY A 89 -16.22 6.28 0.63
CA GLY A 89 -17.36 5.86 -0.18
C GLY A 89 -17.23 4.41 -0.62
N ARG A 90 -18.37 3.70 -0.67
CA ARG A 90 -18.40 2.26 -1.00
C ARG A 90 -17.81 1.95 -2.38
N ASP A 91 -17.92 2.85 -3.35
CA ASP A 91 -17.35 2.65 -4.70
C ASP A 91 -15.97 3.29 -4.89
N THR A 92 -15.41 3.96 -3.88
CA THR A 92 -14.12 4.67 -4.00
C THR A 92 -13.02 3.75 -4.49
N LEU A 93 -12.91 2.54 -3.93
CA LEU A 93 -11.88 1.58 -4.35
C LEU A 93 -12.08 1.11 -5.80
N ARG A 94 -13.31 0.96 -6.28
CA ARG A 94 -13.62 0.55 -7.67
C ARG A 94 -13.25 1.61 -8.71
N PHE A 95 -13.11 2.87 -8.31
CA PHE A 95 -12.58 3.92 -9.17
C PHE A 95 -11.07 4.16 -8.98
N GLY A 96 -10.47 3.56 -7.96
CA GLY A 96 -9.04 3.60 -7.66
C GLY A 96 -8.36 2.24 -7.81
N PRO A 97 -7.79 1.67 -6.73
CA PRO A 97 -6.94 0.48 -6.80
C PRO A 97 -7.68 -0.79 -7.22
N MET A 98 -9.01 -0.83 -7.06
CA MET A 98 -9.84 -1.98 -7.43
C MET A 98 -10.55 -1.84 -8.78
N LYS A 99 -10.09 -0.93 -9.64
CA LYS A 99 -10.73 -0.64 -10.93
C LYS A 99 -10.64 -1.84 -11.87
N PRO A 100 -11.78 -2.38 -12.36
CA PRO A 100 -11.77 -3.57 -13.22
C PRO A 100 -11.63 -3.26 -14.73
N VAL A 101 -11.88 -2.00 -15.14
CA VAL A 101 -11.98 -1.65 -16.57
C VAL A 101 -10.70 -1.99 -17.33
N GLY A 102 -10.84 -2.75 -18.43
CA GLY A 102 -9.73 -3.22 -19.25
C GLY A 102 -9.10 -4.53 -18.77
N LEU A 103 -9.72 -5.25 -17.84
CA LEU A 103 -9.27 -6.56 -17.36
C LEU A 103 -10.43 -7.55 -17.52
N ASP A 104 -10.57 -8.14 -18.70
CA ASP A 104 -11.64 -9.10 -18.97
C ASP A 104 -11.35 -10.43 -18.28
N ASP A 105 -12.28 -10.89 -17.44
CA ASP A 105 -12.18 -12.18 -16.77
C ASP A 105 -12.42 -13.29 -17.81
N PRO A 106 -11.45 -14.20 -18.05
CA PRO A 106 -11.57 -15.27 -19.03
C PRO A 106 -12.80 -16.17 -18.83
N ARG A 107 -13.31 -16.27 -17.60
CA ARG A 107 -14.45 -17.13 -17.24
C ARG A 107 -15.80 -16.52 -17.65
N THR A 108 -15.86 -15.19 -17.72
CA THR A 108 -17.11 -14.47 -18.02
C THR A 108 -17.06 -13.69 -19.33
N GLY A 109 -15.86 -13.52 -19.91
CA GLY A 109 -15.63 -12.75 -21.14
C GLY A 109 -15.79 -11.24 -20.95
N ARG A 110 -15.88 -10.76 -19.71
CA ARG A 110 -16.05 -9.35 -19.38
C ARG A 110 -15.34 -9.01 -18.07
N TRP A 111 -14.92 -7.77 -17.92
CA TRP A 111 -14.38 -7.32 -16.65
C TRP A 111 -15.38 -7.51 -15.47
N PRO A 112 -14.88 -7.92 -14.29
CA PRO A 112 -15.69 -8.17 -13.11
C PRO A 112 -16.18 -6.86 -12.46
N HIS A 113 -16.90 -6.97 -11.33
CA HIS A 113 -17.39 -5.79 -10.61
C HIS A 113 -16.25 -4.96 -10.02
N ALA A 114 -15.24 -5.63 -9.47
CA ALA A 114 -13.98 -5.06 -8.98
C ALA A 114 -12.85 -6.08 -9.18
N VAL A 115 -11.59 -5.64 -9.13
CA VAL A 115 -10.41 -6.51 -9.21
C VAL A 115 -9.39 -6.10 -8.16
N VAL A 116 -8.72 -7.04 -7.49
CA VAL A 116 -7.46 -6.77 -6.80
C VAL A 116 -6.31 -7.21 -7.70
N GLN A 117 -5.35 -6.32 -7.94
CA GLN A 117 -4.17 -6.65 -8.72
C GLN A 117 -3.02 -7.06 -7.80
N LEU A 118 -2.36 -8.16 -8.14
CA LEU A 118 -1.16 -8.65 -7.51
C LEU A 118 0.00 -8.43 -8.47
N ARG A 119 1.03 -7.69 -8.06
CA ARG A 119 2.22 -7.46 -8.88
C ARG A 119 3.34 -8.38 -8.44
N THR A 120 4.04 -8.96 -9.40
CA THR A 120 5.27 -9.73 -9.15
C THR A 120 6.29 -8.89 -8.37
N GLU A 121 6.83 -9.43 -7.27
CA GLU A 121 7.84 -8.74 -6.45
C GLU A 121 9.28 -9.17 -6.75
N ASN A 122 9.48 -10.34 -7.33
CA ASN A 122 10.81 -10.87 -7.68
C ASN A 122 10.81 -11.58 -9.04
N LEU A 123 11.99 -11.72 -9.64
CA LEU A 123 12.13 -12.31 -10.98
C LEU A 123 11.69 -13.79 -11.01
N GLU A 124 11.86 -14.49 -9.89
CA GLU A 124 11.46 -15.89 -9.72
C GLU A 124 9.95 -16.08 -9.57
N ARG A 125 9.17 -14.98 -9.45
CA ARG A 125 7.70 -14.98 -9.27
C ARG A 125 7.22 -15.80 -8.08
N THR A 126 8.00 -15.86 -7.00
CA THR A 126 7.63 -16.58 -5.76
C THR A 126 6.89 -15.68 -4.77
N ALA A 127 6.84 -14.37 -5.00
CA ALA A 127 6.15 -13.41 -4.13
C ALA A 127 5.40 -12.36 -4.94
N TYR A 128 4.22 -11.97 -4.43
CA TYR A 128 3.35 -10.98 -5.06
C TYR A 128 2.89 -9.90 -4.08
N ASN A 129 2.89 -8.64 -4.53
CA ASN A 129 2.41 -7.49 -3.76
C ASN A 129 0.96 -7.14 -4.10
N LEU A 130 0.14 -6.85 -3.09
CA LEU A 130 -1.23 -6.36 -3.28
C LEU A 130 -1.21 -4.86 -3.65
N VAL A 131 -1.43 -4.56 -4.92
CA VAL A 131 -1.25 -3.20 -5.45
C VAL A 131 -2.28 -2.23 -4.84
N GLY A 132 -1.79 -1.23 -4.12
CA GLY A 132 -2.63 -0.18 -3.50
C GLY A 132 -3.31 -0.59 -2.20
N PHE A 133 -2.86 -1.67 -1.55
CA PHE A 133 -3.42 -2.20 -0.30
C PHE A 133 -2.55 -1.91 0.92
N GLN A 134 -1.79 -0.80 0.93
CA GLN A 134 -1.23 -0.28 2.16
C GLN A 134 -2.33 -0.10 3.21
N SER A 135 -2.06 -0.50 4.46
CA SER A 135 -3.10 -0.56 5.49
C SER A 135 -2.52 -0.34 6.89
N ARG A 136 -3.37 0.15 7.79
CA ARG A 136 -3.15 0.25 9.23
C ARG A 136 -3.99 -0.74 10.03
N MET A 137 -4.77 -1.60 9.37
CA MET A 137 -5.43 -2.72 10.05
C MET A 137 -4.40 -3.53 10.83
N LYS A 138 -4.78 -4.05 12.01
CA LYS A 138 -3.95 -5.01 12.74
C LYS A 138 -3.64 -6.20 11.84
N TRP A 139 -2.48 -6.84 11.98
CA TRP A 139 -2.08 -7.93 11.08
C TRP A 139 -3.07 -9.10 11.05
N GLY A 140 -3.66 -9.46 12.19
CA GLY A 140 -4.73 -10.47 12.23
C GLY A 140 -5.96 -10.06 11.42
N GLU A 141 -6.30 -8.77 11.41
CA GLU A 141 -7.40 -8.23 10.62
C GLU A 141 -7.06 -8.13 9.13
N GLN A 142 -5.83 -7.75 8.79
CA GLN A 142 -5.36 -7.82 7.40
C GLN A 142 -5.47 -9.24 6.86
N ALA A 143 -4.99 -10.25 7.60
CA ALA A 143 -5.11 -11.64 7.19
C ALA A 143 -6.57 -12.07 7.03
N ARG A 144 -7.46 -11.72 7.99
CA ARG A 144 -8.88 -12.04 7.93
C ARG A 144 -9.58 -11.40 6.74
N VAL A 145 -9.36 -10.11 6.51
CA VAL A 145 -10.02 -9.32 5.47
C VAL A 145 -9.49 -9.68 4.10
N PHE A 146 -8.17 -9.73 3.90
CA PHE A 146 -7.59 -9.99 2.58
C PHE A 146 -7.78 -11.44 2.12
N ARG A 147 -7.99 -12.41 3.04
CA ARG A 147 -8.43 -13.77 2.68
C ARG A 147 -9.88 -13.85 2.19
N MET A 148 -10.65 -12.76 2.24
CA MET A 148 -11.97 -12.72 1.60
C MET A 148 -11.88 -12.41 0.09
N ILE A 149 -10.69 -12.04 -0.41
CA ILE A 149 -10.48 -11.81 -1.84
C ILE A 149 -10.46 -13.17 -2.55
N PRO A 150 -11.26 -13.37 -3.61
CA PRO A 150 -11.28 -14.63 -4.34
C PRO A 150 -9.90 -15.01 -4.88
N GLY A 151 -9.49 -16.23 -4.60
CA GLY A 151 -8.17 -16.77 -4.92
C GLY A 151 -7.11 -16.55 -3.84
N LEU A 152 -7.42 -15.84 -2.77
CA LEU A 152 -6.53 -15.56 -1.63
C LEU A 152 -7.03 -16.18 -0.33
N GLU A 153 -8.01 -17.09 -0.36
CA GLU A 153 -8.66 -17.67 0.82
C GLU A 153 -7.67 -18.37 1.76
N ARG A 154 -6.60 -18.92 1.19
CA ARG A 154 -5.51 -19.60 1.89
C ARG A 154 -4.20 -18.84 1.85
N ALA A 155 -4.23 -17.56 1.45
CA ALA A 155 -3.02 -16.77 1.28
C ALA A 155 -2.13 -16.79 2.51
N GLU A 156 -0.84 -17.04 2.27
CA GLU A 156 0.24 -16.89 3.23
C GLU A 156 0.88 -15.51 3.03
N PHE A 157 0.89 -14.70 4.08
CA PHE A 157 1.42 -13.35 4.03
C PHE A 157 2.90 -13.37 4.45
N LEU A 158 3.80 -13.22 3.48
CA LEU A 158 5.24 -13.05 3.71
C LEU A 158 5.53 -11.73 4.43
N ARG A 159 4.69 -10.71 4.18
CA ARG A 159 4.76 -9.41 4.86
C ARG A 159 3.37 -8.77 4.91
N PHE A 160 3.00 -8.21 6.06
CA PHE A 160 1.77 -7.41 6.18
C PHE A 160 2.01 -5.95 5.78
N GLY A 161 0.92 -5.29 5.38
CA GLY A 161 0.92 -3.87 5.08
C GLY A 161 1.11 -3.02 6.33
N SER A 162 1.67 -1.84 6.15
CA SER A 162 1.84 -0.85 7.22
C SER A 162 1.90 0.55 6.64
N VAL A 163 1.50 1.54 7.44
CA VAL A 163 1.68 2.96 7.12
C VAL A 163 2.36 3.62 8.30
N HIS A 164 3.57 4.14 8.09
CA HIS A 164 4.40 4.70 9.14
C HIS A 164 4.61 6.19 8.93
N ARG A 165 4.42 6.97 9.99
CA ARG A 165 4.81 8.38 10.00
C ARG A 165 6.32 8.48 10.17
N ASN A 166 6.98 9.02 9.16
CA ASN A 166 8.40 9.35 9.18
C ASN A 166 8.58 10.84 9.46
N THR A 167 9.45 11.15 10.42
CA THR A 167 9.77 12.54 10.79
C THR A 167 10.98 13.01 9.99
N PHE A 168 10.91 14.23 9.46
CA PHE A 168 12.02 14.87 8.74
C PHE A 168 12.14 16.35 9.12
N VAL A 169 13.23 16.98 8.72
CA VAL A 169 13.42 18.43 8.87
C VAL A 169 13.26 19.14 7.52
N HIS A 170 12.86 20.41 7.52
CA HIS A 170 12.81 21.21 6.28
C HIS A 170 14.22 21.50 5.75
N GLY A 171 14.84 20.52 5.09
CA GLY A 171 16.23 20.55 4.64
C GLY A 171 16.66 21.90 4.06
N PRO A 172 15.98 22.45 3.04
CA PRO A 172 16.34 23.73 2.43
C PRO A 172 16.37 24.93 3.39
N ARG A 173 15.61 24.87 4.49
CA ARG A 173 15.48 25.97 5.47
C ARG A 173 16.44 25.81 6.64
N VAL A 174 16.71 24.58 7.06
CA VAL A 174 17.41 24.30 8.32
C VAL A 174 18.80 23.69 8.13
N LEU A 175 19.09 23.10 6.96
CA LEU A 175 20.36 22.44 6.65
C LEU A 175 21.23 23.27 5.69
N GLY A 176 22.53 23.29 5.97
CA GLY A 176 23.57 23.74 5.06
C GLY A 176 23.93 22.68 4.00
N SER A 177 24.90 22.99 3.14
CA SER A 177 25.34 22.09 2.06
C SER A 177 26.06 20.84 2.57
N TRP A 178 26.50 20.83 3.83
CA TRP A 178 27.16 19.69 4.48
C TRP A 178 26.25 19.00 5.51
N LEU A 179 24.93 19.20 5.36
CA LEU A 179 23.88 18.67 6.24
C LEU A 179 24.02 19.08 7.72
N GLU A 180 24.76 20.14 7.99
CA GLU A 180 24.84 20.81 9.28
C GLU A 180 23.62 21.69 9.53
N LEU A 181 23.17 21.81 10.79
CA LEU A 181 22.12 22.76 11.13
C LEU A 181 22.64 24.19 10.94
N ARG A 182 21.91 25.01 10.19
CA ARG A 182 22.22 26.45 10.03
C ARG A 182 22.23 27.21 11.36
N ALA A 183 21.47 26.73 12.35
CA ALA A 183 21.40 27.30 13.70
C ALA A 183 22.55 26.85 14.62
N ASP A 184 23.20 25.71 14.33
CA ASP A 184 24.35 25.20 15.08
C ASP A 184 25.18 24.25 14.21
N ALA A 185 26.28 24.75 13.64
CA ALA A 185 27.13 24.03 12.70
C ALA A 185 27.85 22.80 13.31
N ARG A 186 27.76 22.59 14.63
CA ARG A 186 28.31 21.39 15.31
C ARG A 186 27.40 20.18 15.15
N ILE A 187 26.11 20.40 14.85
CA ILE A 187 25.10 19.34 14.72
C ILE A 187 24.90 19.07 13.23
N ARG A 188 25.02 17.80 12.84
CA ARG A 188 24.72 17.32 11.48
C ARG A 188 23.60 16.30 11.53
N LEU A 189 22.75 16.30 10.52
CA LEU A 189 21.71 15.29 10.32
C LEU A 189 22.07 14.44 9.10
N ALA A 190 21.70 13.17 9.14
CA ALA A 190 21.92 12.22 8.05
C ALA A 190 20.76 11.23 7.99
N GLY A 191 20.68 10.46 6.90
CA GLY A 191 19.61 9.51 6.68
C GLY A 191 18.25 10.17 6.51
N GLN A 192 17.19 9.39 6.68
CA GLN A 192 15.80 9.81 6.48
C GLN A 192 15.38 11.12 7.18
N LEU A 193 16.06 11.50 8.27
CA LEU A 193 15.82 12.78 8.96
C LEU A 193 16.03 14.00 8.06
N THR A 194 16.88 13.89 7.04
CA THR A 194 17.15 14.99 6.08
C THR A 194 16.11 15.06 4.96
N GLY A 195 15.14 14.14 4.91
CA GLY A 195 14.10 14.06 3.89
C GLY A 195 14.46 13.19 2.68
N VAL A 196 15.57 12.43 2.75
CA VAL A 196 15.88 11.38 1.77
C VAL A 196 15.11 10.10 2.10
N GLU A 197 14.96 9.22 1.11
CA GLU A 197 14.27 7.93 1.25
C GLU A 197 15.12 6.83 0.58
N GLY A 198 15.13 5.64 1.18
CA GLY A 198 15.95 4.52 0.70
C GLY A 198 17.25 4.30 1.48
N TYR A 199 17.72 3.04 1.49
CA TYR A 199 18.92 2.63 2.24
C TYR A 199 20.19 3.25 1.67
N VAL A 200 20.29 3.35 0.33
CA VAL A 200 21.49 3.86 -0.35
C VAL A 200 21.63 5.36 -0.08
N GLU A 201 20.55 6.11 -0.27
CA GLU A 201 20.44 7.54 -0.05
C GLU A 201 20.65 7.90 1.42
N SER A 202 20.23 7.02 2.34
CA SER A 202 20.44 7.24 3.77
C SER A 202 21.88 6.98 4.23
N THR A 203 22.62 6.16 3.48
CA THR A 203 24.02 5.78 3.80
C THR A 203 25.05 6.70 3.15
N ALA A 204 24.69 7.33 2.02
CA ALA A 204 25.51 8.28 1.28
C ALA A 204 25.86 9.54 2.10
#